data_AF-A0A3D0YZN1-F1
#
_entry.id   AF-A0A3D0YZN1-F1
#
_cell.length_a   1.000
_cell.length_b   1.000
_cell.length_c   1.000
_cell.angle_alpha   90.00
_cell.angle_beta   90.00
_cell.angle_gamma   90.00
#
_symmetry.space_group_name_H-M   'P 1'
#
loop_
_entity.id
_entity.type
_entity.pdbx_description
1 polymer ?
#
loop_
_entity_poly.entity_id
_entity_poly.type
_entity_poly.pdbx_seq_one_letter_code
_entity_poly.pdbx_strand_id
1 'polypeptide(L)'
;GAVPVIFEVERELRAALQRAAERAGWAGMAAAATVEVPRDPAHGDFASNLALAMAGRLGKPPRRIAETLAEQFEIRGTRVRSLEVAGPGFLNFRLRPTWLGEAVRQALEQEGAYGRSDAGGGQKVLVEFVSANPTGPLVLVAARAAAVGDVLASA
;
A
#
# COMPACT_ATOMS: atom_id res chain seq x y z
N GLY A 1 -13.95 6.76 8.08
CA GLY A 1 -13.31 6.28 9.33
C GLY A 1 -11.91 6.87 9.44
N ALA A 2 -11.20 6.71 10.57
CA ALA A 2 -9.80 7.14 10.61
C ALA A 2 -8.96 6.24 9.69
N VAL A 3 -8.15 6.86 8.83
CA VAL A 3 -7.33 6.15 7.84
C VAL A 3 -6.33 5.24 8.57
N PRO A 4 -6.25 3.94 8.25
CA PRO A 4 -5.28 3.06 8.88
C PRO A 4 -3.84 3.56 8.69
N VAL A 5 -3.02 3.51 9.76
CA VAL A 5 -1.63 4.00 9.76
C VAL A 5 -0.82 3.48 8.57
N ILE A 6 -1.06 2.23 8.13
CA ILE A 6 -0.36 1.65 6.97
C ILE A 6 -0.57 2.45 5.67
N PHE A 7 -1.78 2.95 5.42
CA PHE A 7 -2.08 3.76 4.25
C PHE A 7 -1.52 5.19 4.38
N GLU A 8 -1.42 5.71 5.61
CA GLU A 8 -0.75 6.98 5.86
C GLU A 8 0.73 6.90 5.53
N VAL A 9 1.40 5.83 5.95
CA VAL A 9 2.80 5.56 5.64
C VAL A 9 3.00 5.40 4.14
N GLU A 10 2.16 4.62 3.47
CA GLU A 10 2.25 4.44 2.01
C GLU A 10 2.15 5.79 1.28
N ARG A 11 1.16 6.61 1.65
CA ARG A 11 0.97 7.96 1.08
C ARG A 11 2.15 8.88 1.37
N GLU A 12 2.69 8.84 2.59
CA GLU A 12 3.87 9.60 3.01
C GLU A 12 5.09 9.24 2.14
N LEU A 13 5.36 7.95 1.95
CA LEU A 13 6.46 7.44 1.14
C LEU A 13 6.30 7.82 -0.34
N ARG A 14 5.10 7.68 -0.90
CA ARG A 14 4.81 8.11 -2.29
C ARG A 14 5.06 9.60 -2.48
N ALA A 15 4.59 10.44 -1.54
CA ALA A 15 4.79 11.88 -1.60
C ALA A 15 6.28 12.27 -1.43
N ALA A 16 7.01 11.57 -0.55
CA ALA A 16 8.44 11.78 -0.37
C ALA A 16 9.25 11.40 -1.62
N LEU A 17 8.89 10.30 -2.29
CA LEU A 17 9.49 9.90 -3.58
C LEU A 17 9.20 10.89 -4.70
N GLN A 18 7.99 11.46 -4.75
CA GLN A 18 7.65 12.51 -5.71
C GLN A 18 8.53 13.75 -5.51
N ARG A 19 8.67 14.23 -4.26
CA ARG A 19 9.57 15.35 -3.95
C ARG A 19 11.04 15.04 -4.28
N ALA A 20 11.51 13.83 -4.01
CA ALA A 20 12.86 13.41 -4.37
C ALA A 20 13.08 13.42 -5.89
N ALA A 21 12.10 12.96 -6.67
CA ALA A 21 12.13 13.02 -8.12
C ALA A 21 12.11 14.46 -8.64
N GLU A 22 11.30 15.35 -8.05
CA GLU A 22 11.28 16.78 -8.39
C GLU A 22 12.64 17.45 -8.16
N ARG A 23 13.27 17.19 -7.00
CA ARG A 23 14.62 17.69 -6.71
C ARG A 23 15.68 17.17 -7.68
N ALA A 24 15.49 15.95 -8.21
CA ALA A 24 16.34 15.37 -9.26
C ALA A 24 16.05 15.92 -10.67
N GLY A 25 15.08 16.82 -10.83
CA GLY A 25 14.66 17.36 -12.13
C GLY A 25 13.73 16.44 -12.93
N TRP A 26 13.07 15.47 -12.28
CA TRP A 26 12.19 14.47 -12.89
C TRP A 26 10.72 14.69 -12.52
N ALA A 27 10.29 15.96 -12.50
CA ALA A 27 8.93 16.36 -12.17
C ALA A 27 7.90 15.60 -13.02
N GLY A 28 6.83 15.13 -12.37
CA GLY A 28 5.76 14.35 -13.02
C GLY A 28 6.14 12.91 -13.42
N MET A 29 7.41 12.50 -13.30
CA MET A 29 7.82 11.13 -13.65
C MET A 29 7.47 10.13 -12.55
N ALA A 30 7.39 10.58 -11.30
CA ALA A 30 7.04 9.79 -10.12
C ALA A 30 5.55 9.85 -9.74
N ALA A 31 4.67 10.39 -10.59
CA ALA A 31 3.23 10.52 -10.29
C ALA A 31 2.58 9.17 -9.95
N ALA A 32 3.02 8.09 -10.60
CA ALA A 32 2.56 6.72 -10.38
C ALA A 32 3.47 5.91 -9.44
N ALA A 33 4.26 6.56 -8.57
CA ALA A 33 5.14 5.87 -7.63
C ALA A 33 4.35 4.84 -6.81
N THR A 34 4.68 3.56 -6.95
CA THR A 34 4.12 2.47 -6.17
C THR A 34 4.98 2.19 -4.95
N VAL A 35 4.34 1.95 -3.82
CA VAL A 35 4.98 1.55 -2.57
C VAL A 35 4.16 0.40 -2.01
N GLU A 36 4.81 -0.70 -1.67
CA GLU A 36 4.16 -1.95 -1.26
C GLU A 36 4.93 -2.64 -0.13
N VAL A 37 4.27 -3.54 0.60
CA VAL A 37 4.94 -4.39 1.59
C VAL A 37 5.68 -5.51 0.84
N PRO A 38 7.01 -5.63 0.96
CA PRO A 38 7.74 -6.67 0.26
C PRO A 38 7.38 -8.05 0.79
N ARG A 39 7.45 -9.06 -0.09
CA ARG A 39 7.21 -10.46 0.29
C ARG A 39 8.25 -10.98 1.29
N ASP A 40 9.49 -10.53 1.16
CA ASP A 40 10.59 -10.87 2.07
C ASP A 40 10.85 -9.69 3.03
N PRO A 41 10.65 -9.88 4.35
CA PRO A 41 10.92 -8.85 5.35
C PRO A 41 12.37 -8.35 5.37
N ALA A 42 13.33 -9.12 4.85
CA ALA A 42 14.72 -8.67 4.73
C ALA A 42 14.85 -7.42 3.85
N HIS A 43 13.91 -7.20 2.92
CA HIS A 43 13.84 -6.03 2.05
C HIS A 43 13.18 -4.80 2.70
N GLY A 44 12.91 -4.84 4.02
CA GLY A 44 12.36 -3.72 4.77
C GLY A 44 10.86 -3.81 4.99
N ASP A 45 10.29 -2.75 5.57
CA ASP A 45 8.86 -2.66 5.87
C ASP A 45 8.05 -2.32 4.60
N PHE A 46 8.64 -1.53 3.70
CA PHE A 46 8.07 -1.16 2.41
C PHE A 46 9.14 -1.16 1.33
N ALA A 47 8.73 -1.36 0.08
CA ALA A 47 9.59 -1.29 -1.08
C ALA A 47 8.92 -0.51 -2.23
N SER A 48 9.73 0.05 -3.12
CA SER A 48 9.29 0.68 -4.36
C SER A 48 10.14 0.25 -5.55
N ASN A 49 9.49 -0.03 -6.68
CA ASN A 49 10.13 -0.29 -7.97
C ASN A 49 10.18 0.95 -8.88
N LEU A 50 9.92 2.15 -8.33
CA LEU A 50 9.78 3.40 -9.10
C LEU A 50 10.95 3.65 -10.06
N ALA A 51 12.18 3.38 -9.63
CA ALA A 51 13.35 3.58 -10.47
C ALA A 51 13.37 2.68 -11.72
N LEU A 52 12.88 1.44 -11.61
CA LEU A 52 12.71 0.52 -12.73
C LEU A 52 11.63 1.04 -13.69
N ALA A 53 10.51 1.53 -13.15
CA ALA A 53 9.43 2.09 -13.95
C ALA A 53 9.83 3.36 -14.71
N MET A 54 10.72 4.18 -14.16
CA MET A 54 11.20 5.41 -14.81
C MET A 54 12.36 5.20 -15.79
N ALA A 55 13.05 4.06 -15.74
CA ALA A 55 14.27 3.81 -16.52
C ALA A 55 14.09 4.02 -18.02
N GLY A 56 13.03 3.47 -18.61
CA GLY A 56 12.75 3.63 -20.03
C GLY A 56 12.47 5.08 -20.44
N ARG A 57 11.79 5.85 -19.58
CA ARG A 57 11.45 7.26 -19.84
C ARG A 57 12.64 8.20 -19.65
N LEU A 58 13.55 7.88 -18.72
CA LEU A 58 14.74 8.67 -18.42
C LEU A 58 15.94 8.31 -19.31
N GLY A 59 15.92 7.15 -19.97
CA GLY A 59 17.07 6.64 -20.71
C GLY A 59 18.29 6.38 -19.82
N LYS A 60 18.07 6.09 -18.53
CA LYS A 60 19.12 5.88 -17.52
C LYS A 60 19.01 4.49 -16.90
N PRO A 61 20.14 3.88 -16.47
CA PRO A 61 20.11 2.62 -15.73
C PRO A 61 19.23 2.75 -14.46
N PRO A 62 18.33 1.80 -14.17
CA PRO A 62 17.44 1.90 -13.01
C PRO A 62 18.17 2.04 -11.69
N ARG A 63 19.31 1.36 -11.53
CA ARG A 63 20.16 1.49 -10.35
C ARG A 63 20.61 2.94 -10.09
N ARG A 64 21.03 3.65 -11.15
CA ARG A 64 21.43 5.07 -11.06
C ARG A 64 20.26 5.96 -10.68
N ILE A 65 19.07 5.68 -11.22
CA ILE A 65 17.85 6.40 -10.86
C ILE A 65 17.53 6.20 -9.38
N ALA A 66 17.62 4.95 -8.89
CA ALA A 66 17.36 4.64 -7.49
C ALA A 66 18.38 5.30 -6.54
N GLU A 67 19.67 5.32 -6.92
CA GLU A 67 20.73 6.02 -6.19
C GLU A 67 20.41 7.53 -6.07
N THR A 68 20.10 8.19 -7.19
CA THR A 68 19.71 9.61 -7.16
C THR A 68 18.44 9.84 -6.35
N LEU A 69 17.42 8.99 -6.45
CA LEU A 69 16.21 9.10 -5.62
C LEU A 69 16.55 8.99 -4.13
N ALA A 70 17.42 8.04 -3.76
CA ALA A 70 17.84 7.85 -2.38
C ALA A 70 18.65 9.05 -1.86
N GLU A 71 19.53 9.62 -2.68
CA GLU A 71 20.29 10.85 -2.35
C GLU A 71 19.37 12.06 -2.16
N GLN A 72 18.33 12.19 -2.99
CA GLN A 72 17.35 13.28 -2.89
C GLN A 72 16.23 13.02 -1.87
N PHE A 73 16.21 11.84 -1.23
CA PHE A 73 15.18 11.47 -0.27
C PHE A 73 15.46 12.11 1.09
N GLU A 74 14.49 12.88 1.60
CA GLU A 74 14.58 13.44 2.95
C GLU A 74 14.00 12.46 3.98
N ILE A 75 14.88 11.88 4.78
CA ILE A 75 14.47 11.03 5.91
C ILE A 75 13.91 11.87 7.07
N ARG A 76 14.43 13.10 7.28
CA ARG A 76 13.95 13.98 8.36
C ARG A 76 12.48 14.35 8.14
N GLY A 77 11.68 14.27 9.20
CA GLY A 77 10.25 14.54 9.14
C GLY A 77 9.41 13.39 8.58
N THR A 78 10.01 12.22 8.32
CA THR A 78 9.31 10.99 7.92
C THR A 78 9.42 9.91 8.98
N ARG A 79 8.58 8.87 8.88
CA ARG A 79 8.68 7.65 9.68
C ARG A 79 9.84 6.74 9.26
N VAL A 80 10.56 7.08 8.19
CA VAL A 80 11.69 6.31 7.68
C VAL A 80 12.87 6.39 8.64
N ARG A 81 13.49 5.23 8.91
CA ARG A 81 14.78 5.07 9.58
C ARG A 81 15.92 5.01 8.56
N SER A 82 15.75 4.22 7.50
CA SER A 82 16.72 4.12 6.42
C SER A 82 16.05 3.77 5.09
N LEU A 83 16.72 4.17 4.01
CA LEU A 83 16.40 3.84 2.63
C LEU A 83 17.62 3.17 2.00
N GLU A 84 17.44 1.98 1.45
CA GLU A 84 18.50 1.19 0.82
C GLU A 84 18.17 0.93 -0.65
N VAL A 85 19.17 1.07 -1.52
CA VAL A 85 19.04 0.68 -2.94
C VAL A 85 19.45 -0.78 -3.11
N ALA A 86 18.51 -1.64 -3.51
CA ALA A 86 18.73 -3.08 -3.65
C ALA A 86 18.68 -3.54 -5.12
N GLY A 87 19.50 -4.55 -5.44
CA GLY A 87 19.54 -5.22 -6.74
C GLY A 87 19.54 -4.24 -7.93
N PRO A 88 18.67 -4.43 -8.94
CA PRO A 88 18.67 -3.63 -10.16
C PRO A 88 18.17 -2.18 -9.98
N GLY A 89 17.64 -1.80 -8.82
CA GLY A 89 17.10 -0.45 -8.58
C GLY A 89 15.88 -0.40 -7.67
N PHE A 90 15.68 -1.39 -6.80
CA PHE A 90 14.61 -1.32 -5.79
C PHE A 90 14.98 -0.35 -4.68
N LEU A 91 13.97 0.34 -4.15
CA LEU A 91 14.08 1.25 -3.03
C LEU A 91 13.42 0.59 -1.81
N ASN A 92 14.24 0.15 -0.86
CA ASN A 92 13.83 -0.58 0.33
C ASN A 92 13.79 0.35 1.53
N PHE A 93 12.63 0.53 2.14
CA PHE A 93 12.39 1.41 3.28
C PHE A 93 12.32 0.60 4.57
N ARG A 94 13.11 1.01 5.57
CA ARG A 94 12.96 0.55 6.95
C ARG A 94 12.45 1.71 7.78
N LEU A 95 11.38 1.49 8.51
CA LEU A 95 10.70 2.49 9.32
C LEU A 95 11.24 2.49 10.75
N ARG A 96 10.96 3.57 11.49
CA ARG A 96 11.24 3.66 12.92
C ARG A 96 10.22 2.82 13.68
N PRO A 97 10.62 2.01 14.68
CA PRO A 97 9.70 1.11 15.39
C PRO A 97 8.44 1.77 15.97
N THR A 98 8.46 3.08 16.20
CA THR A 98 7.32 3.88 16.65
C THR A 98 6.09 3.76 15.74
N TRP A 99 6.27 3.49 14.44
CA TRP A 99 5.15 3.37 13.49
C TRP A 99 4.20 2.22 13.85
N LEU A 100 4.73 1.09 14.34
CA LEU A 100 3.92 -0.04 14.80
C LEU A 100 3.17 0.31 16.09
N GLY A 101 3.81 1.05 16.99
CA GLY A 101 3.17 1.55 18.22
C GLY A 101 1.99 2.47 17.91
N GLU A 102 2.11 3.33 16.90
CA GLU A 102 1.02 4.19 16.42
C GLU A 102 -0.15 3.35 15.87
N ALA A 103 0.14 2.31 15.08
CA ALA A 103 -0.89 1.43 14.52
C ALA A 103 -1.64 0.65 15.62
N VAL A 104 -0.91 0.10 16.60
CA VAL A 104 -1.51 -0.59 17.75
C VAL A 104 -2.37 0.36 18.57
N ARG A 105 -1.86 1.56 18.87
CA ARG A 105 -2.63 2.58 19.60
C ARG A 105 -3.91 2.95 18.85
N GLN A 106 -3.83 3.16 17.53
CA GLN A 106 -4.99 3.45 16.70
C GLN A 106 -6.04 2.32 16.76
N ALA A 107 -5.60 1.06 16.71
CA ALA A 107 -6.49 -0.09 16.82
C ALA A 107 -7.19 -0.15 18.18
N LEU A 108 -6.46 0.11 19.27
CA LEU A 108 -7.01 0.16 20.62
C LEU A 108 -8.01 1.32 20.79
N GLU A 109 -7.74 2.49 20.20
CA GLU A 109 -8.65 3.64 20.23
C GLU A 109 -9.93 3.44 19.40
N GLN A 110 -9.87 2.64 18.34
CA GLN A 110 -11.02 2.36 17.46
C GLN A 110 -11.85 1.16 17.93
N GLU A 111 -11.33 0.30 18.81
CA GLU A 111 -12.02 -0.88 19.34
C GLU A 111 -12.73 -1.70 18.25
N GLY A 112 -14.04 -1.96 18.40
CA GLY A 112 -14.85 -2.73 17.43
C GLY A 112 -15.10 -2.01 16.09
N ALA A 113 -14.68 -0.75 15.95
CA ALA A 113 -14.71 -0.02 14.69
C ALA A 113 -13.39 -0.11 13.91
N TYR A 114 -12.33 -0.71 14.47
CA TYR A 114 -11.06 -0.87 13.77
C TYR A 114 -11.23 -1.65 12.46
N GLY A 115 -10.62 -1.15 11.38
CA GLY A 115 -10.73 -1.73 10.05
C GLY A 115 -11.97 -1.32 9.25
N ARG A 116 -12.95 -0.61 9.85
CA ARG A 116 -14.09 -0.06 9.11
C ARG A 116 -13.64 1.11 8.23
N SER A 117 -14.09 1.12 6.98
CA SER A 117 -13.75 2.14 5.99
C SER A 117 -15.00 2.84 5.45
N ASP A 118 -14.85 4.11 5.08
CA ASP A 118 -15.81 4.84 4.25
C ASP A 118 -15.44 4.79 2.75
N ALA A 119 -14.50 3.90 2.40
CA ALA A 119 -14.22 3.55 1.01
C ALA A 119 -15.52 3.14 0.31
N GLY A 120 -15.81 3.80 -0.82
CA GLY A 120 -17.08 3.68 -1.53
C GLY A 120 -17.96 4.92 -1.39
N GLY A 121 -17.70 5.84 -0.45
CA GLY A 121 -18.31 7.17 -0.45
C GLY A 121 -19.84 7.18 -0.46
N GLY A 122 -20.47 6.19 0.17
CA GLY A 122 -21.93 6.03 0.19
C GLY A 122 -22.54 5.45 -1.10
N GLN A 123 -21.73 4.93 -2.03
CA GLN A 123 -22.22 4.20 -3.20
C GLN A 123 -22.99 2.95 -2.78
N LYS A 124 -24.16 2.74 -3.38
CA LYS A 124 -24.97 1.53 -3.18
C LYS A 124 -24.45 0.43 -4.10
N VAL A 125 -24.17 -0.74 -3.54
CA VAL A 125 -23.74 -1.93 -4.27
C VAL A 125 -24.80 -3.02 -4.09
N LEU A 126 -25.27 -3.61 -5.20
CA LEU A 126 -26.13 -4.79 -5.17
C LEU A 126 -25.24 -6.04 -5.22
N VAL A 127 -25.32 -6.87 -4.19
CA VAL A 127 -24.61 -8.15 -4.12
C VAL A 127 -25.65 -9.27 -4.23
N GLU A 128 -25.72 -9.93 -5.39
CA GLU A 128 -26.55 -11.12 -5.58
C GLU A 128 -25.69 -12.38 -5.38
N PHE A 129 -26.15 -13.29 -4.53
CA PHE A 129 -25.45 -14.54 -4.26
C PHE A 129 -26.43 -15.65 -3.87
N VAL A 130 -25.95 -16.90 -3.88
CA VAL A 130 -26.69 -18.15 -3.62
C VAL A 130 -27.63 -18.57 -4.74
N SER A 131 -28.54 -17.68 -5.18
CA SER A 131 -29.59 -17.90 -6.21
C SER A 131 -30.07 -19.36 -6.27
N ALA A 132 -30.34 -19.94 -5.09
CA ALA A 132 -30.56 -21.37 -4.95
C ALA A 132 -31.92 -21.75 -5.55
N ASN A 133 -31.93 -22.83 -6.33
CA ASN A 133 -33.17 -23.40 -6.85
C ASN A 133 -34.00 -23.95 -5.68
N PRO A 134 -35.26 -23.50 -5.49
CA PRO A 134 -36.07 -23.85 -4.31
C PRO A 134 -36.55 -25.32 -4.27
N THR A 135 -36.26 -26.11 -5.30
CA THR A 135 -36.79 -27.48 -5.43
C THR A 135 -35.88 -28.58 -4.86
N GLY A 136 -34.69 -28.24 -4.35
CA GLY A 136 -33.74 -29.22 -3.81
C GLY A 136 -32.99 -28.73 -2.56
N PRO A 137 -32.33 -29.65 -1.81
CA PRO A 137 -31.55 -29.28 -0.64
C PRO A 137 -30.35 -28.42 -1.02
N LEU A 138 -29.93 -27.52 -0.12
CA LEU A 138 -28.71 -26.74 -0.28
C LEU A 138 -27.50 -27.69 -0.37
N VAL A 139 -26.81 -27.66 -1.51
CA VAL A 139 -25.57 -28.39 -1.72
C VAL A 139 -24.36 -27.58 -1.26
N LEU A 140 -23.23 -28.24 -1.01
CA LEU A 140 -21.99 -27.61 -0.53
C LEU A 140 -21.54 -26.41 -1.38
N VAL A 141 -21.75 -26.47 -2.71
CA VAL A 141 -21.43 -25.37 -3.63
C VAL A 141 -22.26 -24.12 -3.32
N ALA A 142 -23.56 -24.28 -3.08
CA ALA A 142 -24.45 -23.18 -2.72
C ALA A 142 -24.14 -22.62 -1.32
N ALA A 143 -23.79 -23.48 -0.36
CA ALA A 143 -23.34 -23.06 0.97
C ALA A 143 -22.05 -22.23 0.92
N ARG A 144 -21.08 -22.61 0.07
CA ARG A 144 -19.86 -21.82 -0.15
C ARG A 144 -20.18 -20.45 -0.77
N ALA A 145 -21.05 -20.42 -1.78
CA ALA A 145 -21.50 -19.16 -2.38
C ALA A 145 -22.23 -18.26 -1.36
N ALA A 146 -23.01 -18.86 -0.46
CA ALA A 146 -23.65 -18.18 0.67
C ALA A 146 -22.61 -17.48 1.56
N ALA A 147 -21.63 -18.24 2.05
CA ALA A 147 -20.61 -17.72 2.95
C ALA A 147 -19.78 -16.59 2.32
N VAL A 148 -19.40 -16.73 1.05
CA VAL A 148 -18.63 -15.68 0.36
C VAL A 148 -19.46 -14.42 0.15
N GLY A 149 -20.70 -14.56 -0.30
CA GLY A 149 -21.57 -13.41 -0.55
C GLY A 149 -21.98 -12.69 0.74
N ASP A 150 -22.25 -13.42 1.82
CA ASP A 150 -22.57 -12.86 3.13
C ASP A 150 -21.40 -12.06 3.72
N VAL A 151 -20.18 -12.60 3.63
CA VAL A 151 -18.96 -11.88 4.06
C VAL A 151 -18.73 -10.63 3.23
N LEU A 152 -18.96 -10.67 1.91
CA LEU A 152 -18.82 -9.48 1.05
C LEU A 152 -19.89 -8.42 1.34
N ALA A 153 -21.13 -8.82 1.63
CA ALA A 153 -22.23 -7.90 1.92
C ALA A 153 -22.17 -7.29 3.32
N SER A 154 -21.48 -7.96 4.24
CA SER A 154 -21.32 -7.53 5.65
C SER A 154 -20.02 -6.75 5.91
N ALA A 155 -19.17 -6.58 4.89
CA ALA A 155 -17.88 -5.90 4.97
C ALA A 155 -17.99 -4.36 5.02
#